data_AF-A0A6J2JGV4-F1
#
_entry.id   AF-A0A6J2JGV4-F1
#
_cell.length_a   1.000
_cell.length_b   1.000
_cell.length_c   1.000
_cell.angle_alpha   90.00
_cell.angle_beta   90.00
_cell.angle_gamma   90.00
#
_symmetry.space_group_name_H-M   'P 1'
#
loop_
_entity.id
_entity.type
_entity.pdbx_description
1 polymer ?
#
loop_
_entity_poly.entity_id
_entity_poly.type
_entity_poly.pdbx_seq_one_letter_code
_entity_poly.pdbx_strand_id
1 'polypeptide(L)'
;MYGLTNKEGLMSLGDFNPWIDLMNEDFSAFLPGDLKFESVDEMKEIAEAVKKFYFGNKPIDSNMDMNFVDFQTDTLFVYSMLRNIQLQIAAGDTNIYLYEYSYYEDDSKFQGATHCRQTRAVRDETDDGFSQEYINIKRLLRQAWINFIKTNNPVLDSSPVPSWPNVNKYGSPHLSVGKNIELRGPLIKKKFSFWNSIYEKHYKTPQPPRTFTLNSEAKNSA
;
A
#
# COMPACT_ATOMS: atom_id res chain seq x y z
N MET A 1 -7.96 5.37 11.79
CA MET A 1 -6.95 6.11 10.99
C MET A 1 -6.13 5.11 10.19
N TYR A 2 -5.96 5.34 8.89
CA TYR A 2 -5.17 4.52 7.96
C TYR A 2 -3.95 5.31 7.49
N GLY A 3 -2.84 4.61 7.24
CA GLY A 3 -1.65 5.21 6.67
C GLY A 3 -0.74 4.20 5.99
N LEU A 4 0.05 4.70 5.05
CA LEU A 4 1.08 3.98 4.28
C LEU A 4 2.29 4.88 4.10
N THR A 5 3.37 4.33 3.57
CA THR A 5 4.43 5.11 2.93
C THR A 5 4.19 5.28 1.43
N ASN A 6 4.76 6.31 0.83
CA ASN A 6 4.63 6.54 -0.61
C ASN A 6 5.44 5.55 -1.48
N LYS A 7 6.31 4.74 -0.86
CA LYS A 7 7.21 3.79 -1.53
C LYS A 7 7.29 2.47 -0.75
N GLU A 8 6.15 1.93 -0.32
CA GLU A 8 6.07 0.63 0.39
C GLU A 8 6.86 -0.47 -0.34
N GLY A 9 6.74 -0.52 -1.67
CA GLY A 9 7.39 -1.52 -2.53
C GLY A 9 8.92 -1.48 -2.56
N LEU A 10 9.57 -0.46 -1.97
CA LEU A 10 11.03 -0.49 -1.75
C LEU A 10 11.47 -1.69 -0.92
N MET A 11 10.57 -2.26 -0.11
CA MET A 11 10.86 -3.49 0.65
C MET A 11 11.20 -4.69 -0.25
N SER A 12 10.70 -4.71 -1.48
CA SER A 12 10.89 -5.81 -2.44
C SER A 12 11.94 -5.50 -3.50
N LEU A 13 12.59 -4.32 -3.46
CA LEU A 13 13.48 -3.90 -4.54
C LEU A 13 14.68 -4.85 -4.73
N GLY A 14 15.12 -5.54 -3.67
CA GLY A 14 16.17 -6.56 -3.75
C GLY A 14 15.82 -7.74 -4.67
N ASP A 15 14.53 -8.03 -4.83
CA ASP A 15 14.03 -9.13 -5.66
C ASP A 15 13.88 -8.74 -7.14
N PHE A 16 14.00 -7.45 -7.48
CA PHE A 16 13.70 -6.99 -8.83
C PHE A 16 14.65 -7.58 -9.87
N ASN A 17 15.97 -7.46 -9.67
CA ASN A 17 16.96 -7.95 -10.64
C ASN A 17 16.81 -9.45 -10.94
N PRO A 18 16.68 -10.36 -9.95
CA PRO A 18 16.38 -11.77 -10.20
C PRO A 18 15.06 -12.03 -10.94
N TRP A 19 14.08 -11.12 -10.85
CA TRP A 19 12.75 -11.29 -11.45
C TRP A 19 12.62 -10.68 -12.84
N ILE A 20 13.56 -9.86 -13.32
CA ILE A 20 13.46 -9.20 -14.63
C ILE A 20 13.18 -10.20 -15.75
N ASP A 21 13.94 -11.29 -15.82
CA ASP A 21 13.78 -12.30 -16.87
C ASP A 21 12.42 -13.02 -16.73
N LEU A 22 12.03 -13.38 -15.51
CA LEU A 22 10.74 -14.03 -15.21
C LEU A 22 9.55 -13.13 -15.56
N MET A 23 9.62 -11.84 -15.24
CA MET A 23 8.57 -10.86 -15.54
C MET A 23 8.47 -10.59 -17.04
N ASN A 24 9.57 -10.70 -17.79
CA ASN A 24 9.56 -10.59 -19.24
C ASN A 24 9.02 -11.86 -19.91
N GLU A 25 9.33 -13.03 -19.38
CA GLU A 25 8.86 -14.34 -19.88
C GLU A 25 7.36 -14.53 -19.63
N ASP A 26 6.90 -14.34 -18.39
CA ASP A 26 5.50 -14.49 -18.01
C ASP A 26 5.13 -13.56 -16.86
N PHE A 27 4.57 -12.39 -17.21
CA PHE A 27 4.11 -11.42 -16.22
C PHE A 27 2.87 -11.91 -15.45
N SER A 28 2.13 -12.92 -15.95
CA SER A 28 0.93 -13.41 -15.28
C SER A 28 1.22 -14.02 -13.91
N ALA A 29 2.42 -14.57 -13.71
CA ALA A 29 2.90 -15.07 -12.44
C ALA A 29 3.06 -13.99 -11.35
N PHE A 30 3.06 -12.71 -11.75
CA PHE A 30 3.21 -11.56 -10.85
C PHE A 30 1.87 -10.87 -10.53
N LEU A 31 0.76 -11.33 -11.12
CA LEU A 31 -0.56 -10.82 -10.76
C LEU A 31 -0.92 -11.14 -9.29
N PRO A 32 -1.72 -10.30 -8.63
CA PRO A 32 -2.19 -10.59 -7.27
C PRO A 32 -2.91 -11.94 -7.17
N GLY A 33 -2.54 -12.74 -6.17
CA GLY A 33 -3.05 -14.12 -5.99
C GLY A 33 -4.52 -14.22 -5.56
N ASP A 34 -5.15 -13.10 -5.23
CA ASP A 34 -6.58 -12.97 -4.93
C ASP A 34 -7.41 -12.55 -6.17
N LEU A 35 -6.83 -12.66 -7.36
CA LEU A 35 -7.55 -12.64 -8.63
C LEU A 35 -7.91 -14.05 -9.09
N LYS A 36 -9.05 -14.19 -9.77
CA LYS A 36 -9.51 -15.38 -10.47
C LYS A 36 -9.87 -15.02 -11.90
N PHE A 37 -9.50 -15.88 -12.84
CA PHE A 37 -9.73 -15.71 -14.27
C PHE A 37 -10.49 -16.93 -14.79
N GLU A 38 -11.31 -16.72 -15.81
CA GLU A 38 -12.08 -17.78 -16.47
C GLU A 38 -11.19 -18.64 -17.38
N SER A 39 -10.12 -18.04 -17.92
CA SER A 39 -9.17 -18.72 -18.79
C SER A 39 -7.75 -18.19 -18.62
N VAL A 40 -6.78 -18.97 -19.13
CA VAL A 40 -5.37 -18.55 -19.19
C VAL A 40 -5.19 -17.36 -20.15
N ASP A 41 -5.98 -17.28 -21.22
CA ASP A 41 -5.89 -16.18 -22.19
C ASP A 41 -6.35 -14.86 -21.57
N GLU A 42 -7.45 -14.87 -20.81
CA GLU A 42 -7.91 -13.70 -20.05
C GLU A 42 -6.86 -13.26 -19.02
N MET A 43 -6.29 -14.20 -18.27
CA MET A 43 -5.23 -13.92 -17.31
C MET A 43 -4.02 -13.24 -18.00
N LYS A 44 -3.61 -13.74 -19.16
CA LYS A 44 -2.49 -13.17 -19.94
C LYS A 44 -2.82 -11.78 -20.49
N GLU A 45 -4.05 -11.55 -20.94
CA GLU A 45 -4.50 -10.23 -21.40
C GLU A 45 -4.42 -9.19 -20.25
N ILE A 46 -4.91 -9.56 -19.06
CA ILE A 46 -4.84 -8.70 -17.88
C ILE A 46 -3.39 -8.50 -17.42
N ALA A 47 -2.56 -9.54 -17.46
CA ALA A 47 -1.14 -9.45 -17.14
C ALA A 47 -0.42 -8.44 -18.05
N GLU A 48 -0.65 -8.51 -19.36
CA GLU A 48 -0.09 -7.56 -20.32
C GLU A 48 -0.59 -6.13 -20.10
N ALA A 49 -1.88 -5.96 -19.74
CA ALA A 49 -2.42 -4.65 -19.40
C ALA A 49 -1.73 -4.04 -18.15
N VAL A 50 -1.49 -4.85 -17.12
CA VAL A 50 -0.79 -4.44 -15.90
C VAL A 50 0.69 -4.14 -16.20
N LYS A 51 1.38 -5.03 -16.91
CA LYS A 51 2.77 -4.82 -17.35
C LYS A 51 2.91 -3.50 -18.09
N LYS A 52 2.03 -3.26 -19.07
CA LYS A 52 2.02 -2.02 -19.84
C LYS A 52 1.71 -0.78 -19.01
N PHE A 53 0.83 -0.90 -18.01
CA PHE A 53 0.50 0.21 -17.12
C PHE A 53 1.70 0.68 -16.30
N TYR A 54 2.53 -0.24 -15.81
CA TYR A 54 3.68 0.08 -14.96
C TYR A 54 4.99 0.25 -15.74
N PHE A 55 5.28 -0.60 -16.72
CA PHE A 55 6.57 -0.68 -17.41
C PHE A 55 6.51 -0.18 -18.86
N GLY A 56 5.32 0.13 -19.38
CA GLY A 56 5.13 0.57 -20.76
C GLY A 56 5.27 -0.58 -21.77
N ASN A 57 5.58 -0.24 -23.03
CA ASN A 57 5.67 -1.21 -24.12
C ASN A 57 7.07 -1.81 -24.32
N LYS A 58 8.03 -1.49 -23.44
CA LYS A 58 9.42 -1.95 -23.57
C LYS A 58 9.65 -3.19 -22.69
N PRO A 59 10.63 -4.04 -23.03
CA PRO A 59 11.10 -5.07 -22.11
C PRO A 59 11.48 -4.43 -20.77
N ILE A 60 11.19 -5.14 -19.69
CA ILE A 60 11.57 -4.71 -18.34
C ILE A 60 13.10 -4.83 -18.23
N ASP A 61 13.74 -3.80 -17.71
CA ASP A 61 15.20 -3.77 -17.50
C ASP A 61 15.54 -3.22 -16.11
N SER A 62 16.82 -3.33 -15.73
CA SER A 62 17.33 -2.97 -14.40
C SER A 62 17.28 -1.47 -14.09
N ASN A 63 16.89 -0.62 -15.03
CA ASN A 63 16.70 0.82 -14.76
C ASN A 63 15.25 1.15 -14.36
N MET A 64 14.37 0.14 -14.32
CA MET A 64 12.95 0.31 -14.01
C MET A 64 12.62 0.06 -12.52
N ASP A 65 13.60 0.22 -11.62
CA ASP A 65 13.46 0.06 -10.16
C ASP A 65 12.19 0.74 -9.62
N MET A 66 11.97 2.01 -10.00
CA MET A 66 10.85 2.79 -9.47
C MET A 66 9.50 2.36 -10.03
N ASN A 67 9.46 1.78 -11.24
CA ASN A 67 8.26 1.19 -11.82
C ASN A 67 7.88 -0.09 -11.07
N PHE A 68 8.87 -0.91 -10.74
CA PHE A 68 8.68 -2.09 -9.91
C PHE A 68 8.25 -1.75 -8.49
N VAL A 69 8.88 -0.74 -7.87
CA VAL A 69 8.48 -0.22 -6.55
C VAL A 69 7.04 0.27 -6.57
N ASP A 70 6.63 1.00 -7.61
CA ASP A 70 5.25 1.47 -7.75
C ASP A 70 4.27 0.30 -7.90
N PHE A 71 4.61 -0.71 -8.71
CA PHE A 71 3.82 -1.93 -8.89
C PHE A 71 3.63 -2.68 -7.56
N GLN A 72 4.71 -2.92 -6.82
CA GLN A 72 4.67 -3.59 -5.52
C GLN A 72 3.92 -2.76 -4.47
N THR A 73 4.11 -1.44 -4.45
CA THR A 73 3.40 -0.52 -3.54
C THR A 73 1.89 -0.67 -3.73
N ASP A 74 1.43 -0.59 -4.97
CA ASP A 74 0.00 -0.60 -5.27
C ASP A 74 -0.65 -1.97 -5.05
N THR A 75 0.03 -3.06 -5.44
CA THR A 75 -0.51 -4.43 -5.36
C THR A 75 -0.50 -5.01 -3.96
N LEU A 76 0.57 -4.77 -3.18
CA LEU A 76 0.68 -5.32 -1.83
C LEU A 76 -0.08 -4.49 -0.80
N PHE A 77 -0.15 -3.17 -0.97
CA PHE A 77 -0.64 -2.27 0.08
C PHE A 77 -1.75 -1.33 -0.37
N VAL A 78 -1.52 -0.47 -1.38
CA VAL A 78 -2.39 0.70 -1.55
C VAL A 78 -3.78 0.31 -2.04
N TYR A 79 -3.88 -0.62 -2.99
CA TYR A 79 -5.18 -1.01 -3.54
C TYR A 79 -6.08 -1.65 -2.47
N SER A 80 -5.56 -2.64 -1.74
CA SER A 80 -6.31 -3.35 -0.71
C SER A 80 -6.74 -2.41 0.43
N MET A 81 -5.87 -1.47 0.84
CA MET A 81 -6.21 -0.46 1.83
C MET A 81 -7.34 0.45 1.35
N LEU A 82 -7.23 1.04 0.15
CA LEU A 82 -8.26 1.95 -0.37
C LEU A 82 -9.59 1.24 -0.59
N ARG A 83 -9.56 -0.02 -1.07
CA ARG A 83 -10.75 -0.86 -1.17
C ARG A 83 -11.37 -1.12 0.20
N ASN A 84 -10.58 -1.41 1.23
CA ASN A 84 -11.09 -1.58 2.58
C ASN A 84 -11.72 -0.29 3.11
N ILE A 85 -11.09 0.88 2.90
CA ILE A 85 -11.69 2.18 3.25
C ILE A 85 -13.06 2.36 2.59
N GLN A 86 -13.19 2.04 1.30
CA GLN A 86 -14.48 2.08 0.60
C GLN A 86 -15.53 1.18 1.24
N LEU A 87 -15.16 -0.04 1.59
CA LEU A 87 -16.06 -1.00 2.23
C LEU A 87 -16.50 -0.54 3.62
N GLN A 88 -15.59 0.01 4.43
CA GLN A 88 -15.92 0.56 5.75
C GLN A 88 -16.89 1.74 5.65
N ILE A 89 -16.65 2.67 4.71
CA ILE A 89 -17.56 3.79 4.45
C ILE A 89 -18.94 3.28 3.99
N ALA A 90 -18.97 2.28 3.10
CA ALA A 90 -20.22 1.68 2.64
C ALA A 90 -20.98 0.96 3.78
N ALA A 91 -20.25 0.45 4.78
CA ALA A 91 -20.82 -0.14 6.00
C ALA A 91 -21.26 0.92 7.04
N GLY A 92 -21.04 2.22 6.77
CA GLY A 92 -21.49 3.32 7.62
C GLY A 92 -20.41 3.96 8.50
N ASP A 93 -19.13 3.57 8.37
CA ASP A 93 -18.05 4.26 9.07
C ASP A 93 -17.80 5.65 8.46
N THR A 94 -18.03 6.68 9.28
CA THR A 94 -17.84 8.08 8.89
C THR A 94 -16.57 8.70 9.49
N ASN A 95 -15.78 7.95 10.27
CA ASN A 95 -14.64 8.47 11.03
C ASN A 95 -13.30 7.84 10.62
N ILE A 96 -13.00 7.94 9.33
CA ILE A 96 -11.78 7.41 8.75
C ILE A 96 -10.89 8.57 8.31
N TYR A 97 -9.67 8.62 8.83
CA TYR A 97 -8.63 9.55 8.41
C TYR A 97 -7.55 8.79 7.62
N LEU A 98 -7.03 9.39 6.55
CA LEU A 98 -6.01 8.81 5.68
C LEU A 98 -4.78 9.71 5.61
N TYR A 99 -3.58 9.14 5.76
CA TYR A 99 -2.31 9.83 5.51
C TYR A 99 -1.35 9.01 4.64
N GLU A 100 -0.48 9.70 3.91
CA GLU A 100 0.65 9.12 3.18
C GLU A 100 1.94 9.68 3.76
N TYR A 101 2.81 8.81 4.27
CA TYR A 101 4.13 9.16 4.75
C TYR A 101 5.13 9.15 3.61
N SER A 102 5.71 10.32 3.31
CA SER A 102 6.65 10.48 2.19
C SER A 102 7.96 11.17 2.61
N TYR A 103 8.17 11.38 3.90
CA TYR A 103 9.39 12.03 4.39
C TYR A 103 10.63 11.13 4.21
N TYR A 104 11.70 11.73 3.68
CA TYR A 104 13.03 11.13 3.50
C TYR A 104 14.10 12.19 3.80
N GLU A 105 15.27 11.71 4.24
CA GLU A 105 16.44 12.55 4.51
C GLU A 105 17.16 12.89 3.21
N ASP A 106 17.92 13.99 3.17
CA ASP A 106 18.61 14.45 1.94
C ASP A 106 19.64 13.46 1.40
N ASP A 107 20.22 12.64 2.26
CA ASP A 107 21.18 11.58 1.92
C ASP A 107 20.52 10.24 1.53
N SER A 108 19.18 10.17 1.53
CA SER A 108 18.46 8.95 1.19
C SER A 108 18.66 8.60 -0.28
N LYS A 109 19.05 7.34 -0.56
CA LYS A 109 19.19 6.80 -1.93
C LYS A 109 17.93 7.00 -2.79
N PHE A 110 16.75 6.96 -2.15
CA PHE A 110 15.46 7.12 -2.80
C PHE A 110 14.70 8.31 -2.22
N GLN A 111 14.02 9.07 -3.09
CA GLN A 111 13.15 10.16 -2.69
C GLN A 111 11.78 9.63 -2.24
N GLY A 112 11.75 9.05 -1.05
CA GLY A 112 10.54 8.51 -0.45
C GLY A 112 10.82 7.58 0.71
N ALA A 113 9.76 7.03 1.28
CA ALA A 113 9.82 6.20 2.47
C ALA A 113 9.48 4.74 2.15
N THR A 114 10.38 3.83 2.53
CA THR A 114 10.14 2.37 2.43
C THR A 114 9.17 1.87 3.49
N HIS A 115 8.73 0.62 3.36
CA HIS A 115 7.86 -0.05 4.30
C HIS A 115 8.29 0.13 5.77
N CYS A 116 7.30 0.35 6.65
CA CYS A 116 7.48 0.58 8.08
C CYS A 116 8.28 1.84 8.49
N ARG A 117 8.69 2.72 7.56
CA ARG A 117 9.40 3.97 7.92
C ARG A 117 8.53 4.90 8.77
N GLN A 118 7.23 4.99 8.47
CA GLN A 118 6.23 5.70 9.27
C GLN A 118 6.11 5.14 10.69
N THR A 119 6.27 3.83 10.86
CA THR A 119 6.21 3.17 12.18
C THR A 119 7.38 3.63 13.05
N ARG A 120 8.56 3.85 12.46
CA ARG A 120 9.73 4.39 13.17
C ARG A 120 9.46 5.77 13.77
N ALA A 121 8.74 6.63 13.04
CA ALA A 121 8.31 7.95 13.51
C ALA A 121 7.26 7.90 14.63
N VAL A 122 6.65 6.74 14.93
CA VAL A 122 5.68 6.60 16.03
C VAL A 122 6.28 5.85 17.22
N ARG A 123 7.16 4.86 17.00
CA ARG A 123 7.80 4.07 18.07
C ARG A 123 8.68 4.90 18.98
N ASP A 124 8.86 4.41 20.21
CA ASP A 124 9.76 5.02 21.19
C ASP A 124 11.23 4.71 20.89
N GLU A 125 11.92 5.67 20.27
CA GLU A 125 13.35 5.64 19.98
C GLU A 125 13.96 6.98 20.41
N THR A 126 15.24 7.00 20.82
CA THR A 126 15.92 8.26 21.15
C THR A 126 16.08 9.12 19.90
N ASP A 127 16.20 10.44 20.08
CA ASP A 127 16.30 11.38 18.97
C ASP A 127 17.75 11.55 18.45
N ASP A 128 18.68 10.77 18.99
CA ASP A 128 20.12 10.90 18.74
C ASP A 128 20.46 10.65 17.26
N GLY A 129 21.09 11.65 16.64
CA GLY A 129 21.56 11.55 15.25
C GLY A 129 20.49 11.76 14.17
N PHE A 130 19.26 12.14 14.53
CA PHE A 130 18.24 12.52 13.56
C PHE A 130 18.24 14.02 13.23
N SER A 131 17.76 14.35 12.02
CA SER A 131 17.55 15.74 11.61
C SER A 131 16.43 16.41 12.42
N GLN A 132 16.47 17.74 12.52
CA GLN A 132 15.43 18.50 13.19
C GLN A 132 14.08 18.35 12.48
N GLU A 133 14.11 18.21 11.16
CA GLU A 133 12.97 17.93 10.30
C GLU A 133 12.33 16.58 10.65
N TYR A 134 13.10 15.51 10.76
CA TYR A 134 12.57 14.21 11.17
C TYR A 134 11.97 14.25 12.58
N ILE A 135 12.63 14.92 13.54
CA ILE A 135 12.10 15.09 14.90
C ILE A 135 10.74 15.82 14.87
N ASN A 136 10.58 16.82 14.00
CA ASN A 136 9.31 17.52 13.84
C ASN A 136 8.22 16.61 13.23
N ILE A 137 8.55 15.79 12.23
CA ILE A 137 7.64 14.80 11.65
C ILE A 137 7.22 13.74 12.68
N LYS A 138 8.17 13.25 13.47
CA LYS A 138 7.96 12.31 14.58
C LYS A 138 7.00 12.89 15.62
N ARG A 139 7.21 14.14 16.03
CA ARG A 139 6.32 14.85 16.96
C ARG A 139 4.91 15.00 16.39
N LEU A 140 4.78 15.42 15.13
CA LEU A 140 3.50 15.57 14.44
C LEU A 140 2.72 14.24 14.41
N LEU A 141 3.34 13.16 13.92
CA LEU A 141 2.68 11.87 13.80
C LEU A 141 2.30 11.28 15.15
N ARG A 142 3.21 11.28 16.13
CA ARG A 142 2.90 10.79 17.48
C ARG A 142 1.72 11.55 18.08
N GLN A 143 1.70 12.87 17.95
CA GLN A 143 0.60 13.66 18.48
C GLN A 143 -0.72 13.37 17.75
N ALA A 144 -0.70 13.24 16.42
CA ALA A 144 -1.89 12.89 15.65
C ALA A 144 -2.47 11.51 16.06
N TRP A 145 -1.59 10.52 16.27
CA TRP A 145 -1.96 9.21 16.79
C TRP A 145 -2.54 9.30 18.20
N ILE A 146 -1.88 10.02 19.12
CA ILE A 146 -2.35 10.21 20.50
C ILE A 146 -3.72 10.90 20.53
N ASN A 147 -3.90 11.95 19.73
CA ASN A 147 -5.16 12.68 19.64
C ASN A 147 -6.27 11.77 19.11
N PHE A 148 -6.02 11.05 18.00
CA PHE A 148 -7.00 10.11 17.47
C PHE A 148 -7.39 9.03 18.51
N ILE A 149 -6.43 8.49 19.25
CA ILE A 149 -6.69 7.51 20.33
C ILE A 149 -7.56 8.11 21.44
N LYS A 150 -7.30 9.36 21.83
CA LYS A 150 -7.98 10.02 22.96
C LYS A 150 -9.35 10.59 22.60
N THR A 151 -9.50 11.11 21.38
CA THR A 151 -10.63 12.00 21.01
C THR A 151 -11.31 11.61 19.71
N ASN A 152 -10.84 10.54 19.04
CA ASN A 152 -11.32 10.13 17.72
C ASN A 152 -11.07 11.16 16.61
N ASN A 153 -10.21 12.17 16.85
CA ASN A 153 -9.84 13.22 15.91
C ASN A 153 -8.31 13.46 15.94
N PRO A 154 -7.58 13.32 14.81
CA PRO A 154 -6.13 13.45 14.78
C PRO A 154 -5.63 14.90 14.71
N VAL A 155 -6.51 15.89 14.55
CA VAL A 155 -6.12 17.31 14.38
C VAL A 155 -5.45 17.82 15.66
N LEU A 156 -4.42 18.66 15.48
CA LEU A 156 -3.70 19.34 16.56
C LEU A 156 -4.18 20.79 16.65
N ASP A 157 -4.29 21.33 17.85
CA ASP A 157 -4.60 22.76 18.07
C ASP A 157 -3.52 23.71 17.47
N SER A 158 -2.34 23.16 17.16
CA SER A 158 -1.18 23.88 16.61
C SER A 158 -0.60 23.22 15.34
N SER A 159 -1.41 22.44 14.60
CA SER A 159 -0.95 21.67 13.43
C SER A 159 -0.67 22.58 12.22
N PRO A 160 0.30 22.26 11.33
CA PRO A 160 0.52 23.05 10.11
C PRO A 160 -0.67 23.02 9.13
N VAL A 161 -1.62 22.09 9.31
CA VAL A 161 -2.89 22.08 8.58
C VAL A 161 -4.05 22.42 9.52
N PRO A 162 -4.91 23.40 9.18
CA PRO A 162 -5.97 23.88 10.08
C PRO A 162 -7.09 22.86 10.33
N SER A 163 -7.19 21.84 9.47
CA SER A 163 -8.08 20.70 9.65
C SER A 163 -7.50 19.48 8.94
N TRP A 164 -7.95 18.29 9.32
CA TRP A 164 -7.75 17.05 8.61
C TRP A 164 -9.11 16.35 8.59
N PRO A 165 -9.91 16.48 7.53
CA PRO A 165 -11.25 15.92 7.50
C PRO A 165 -11.21 14.43 7.17
N ASN A 166 -12.33 13.75 7.44
CA ASN A 166 -12.49 12.34 7.11
C ASN A 166 -12.35 12.09 5.60
N VAL A 167 -11.75 10.95 5.27
CA VAL A 167 -11.57 10.47 3.90
C VAL A 167 -12.93 10.02 3.35
N ASN A 168 -13.19 10.34 2.09
CA ASN A 168 -14.33 9.83 1.35
C ASN A 168 -13.99 8.50 0.64
N LYS A 169 -15.00 7.89 0.01
CA LYS A 169 -14.85 6.64 -0.76
C LYS A 169 -13.88 6.71 -1.95
N TYR A 170 -13.33 7.87 -2.27
CA TYR A 170 -12.33 8.03 -3.32
C TYR A 170 -10.91 8.23 -2.75
N GLY A 171 -10.71 8.02 -1.45
CA GLY A 171 -9.41 8.21 -0.81
C GLY A 171 -9.02 9.68 -0.67
N SER A 172 -10.00 10.59 -0.57
CA SER A 172 -9.77 12.04 -0.48
C SER A 172 -10.48 12.68 0.71
N PRO A 173 -9.87 13.70 1.36
CA PRO A 173 -8.47 14.05 1.22
C PRO A 173 -7.58 13.06 1.99
N HIS A 174 -6.28 13.10 1.72
CA HIS A 174 -5.28 12.48 2.57
C HIS A 174 -4.28 13.52 3.05
N LEU A 175 -3.74 13.32 4.26
CA LEU A 175 -2.63 14.12 4.75
C LEU A 175 -1.33 13.59 4.15
N SER A 176 -0.64 14.40 3.36
CA SER A 176 0.72 14.10 2.90
C SER A 176 1.71 14.54 3.98
N VAL A 177 2.43 13.59 4.55
CA VAL A 177 3.45 13.81 5.59
C VAL A 177 4.82 13.61 4.95
N GLY A 178 5.27 14.61 4.20
CA GLY A 178 6.57 14.63 3.52
C GLY A 178 7.47 15.74 4.05
N LYS A 179 8.36 16.24 3.19
CA LYS A 179 9.10 17.49 3.47
C LYS A 179 8.16 18.69 3.66
N ASN A 180 7.04 18.68 2.95
CA ASN A 180 5.89 19.56 3.19
C ASN A 180 4.75 18.73 3.80
N ILE A 181 4.06 19.32 4.77
CA ILE A 181 2.86 18.74 5.38
C ILE A 181 1.65 19.47 4.82
N GLU A 182 0.79 18.75 4.09
CA GLU A 182 -0.35 19.35 3.41
C GLU A 182 -1.48 18.34 3.20
N LEU A 183 -2.71 18.84 3.09
CA LEU A 183 -3.84 18.03 2.62
C LEU A 183 -3.81 17.97 1.09
N ARG A 184 -3.86 16.74 0.57
CA ARG A 184 -3.96 16.47 -0.86
C ARG A 184 -5.31 15.82 -1.18
N GLY A 185 -5.65 15.82 -2.46
CA GLY A 185 -6.85 15.18 -2.98
C GLY A 185 -6.82 13.64 -2.91
N PRO A 186 -7.50 12.94 -3.84
CA PRO A 186 -7.54 11.48 -3.86
C PRO A 186 -6.14 10.85 -3.94
N LEU A 187 -5.84 9.92 -3.02
CA LEU A 187 -4.61 9.12 -3.06
C LEU A 187 -4.60 8.25 -4.33
N ILE A 188 -3.50 8.29 -5.11
CA ILE A 188 -3.24 7.49 -6.32
C ILE A 188 -4.42 7.32 -7.31
N LYS A 189 -5.28 8.34 -7.48
CA LYS A 189 -6.56 8.28 -8.22
C LYS A 189 -6.55 7.38 -9.47
N LYS A 190 -5.60 7.62 -10.39
CA LYS A 190 -5.50 6.89 -11.66
C LYS A 190 -5.19 5.40 -11.45
N LYS A 191 -4.26 5.09 -10.55
CA LYS A 191 -3.84 3.71 -10.26
C LYS A 191 -4.94 2.96 -9.52
N PHE A 192 -5.61 3.62 -8.58
CA PHE A 192 -6.76 3.05 -7.89
C PHE A 192 -7.89 2.71 -8.87
N SER A 193 -8.25 3.62 -9.79
CA SER A 193 -9.25 3.35 -10.82
C SER A 193 -8.87 2.17 -11.73
N PHE A 194 -7.60 2.07 -12.12
CA PHE A 194 -7.09 0.97 -12.93
C PHE A 194 -7.27 -0.39 -12.22
N TRP A 195 -6.76 -0.51 -10.99
CA TRP A 195 -6.92 -1.75 -10.23
C TRP A 195 -8.39 -2.04 -9.90
N ASN A 196 -9.18 -1.02 -9.57
CA ASN A 196 -10.59 -1.22 -9.27
C ASN A 196 -11.34 -1.88 -10.44
N SER A 197 -11.05 -1.49 -11.69
CA SER A 197 -11.67 -2.14 -12.86
C SER A 197 -11.30 -3.61 -13.05
N ILE A 198 -10.12 -4.03 -12.58
CA ILE A 198 -9.67 -5.44 -12.62
C ILE A 198 -10.39 -6.21 -11.51
N TYR A 199 -10.34 -5.71 -10.28
CA TYR A 199 -10.91 -6.40 -9.12
C TYR A 199 -12.44 -6.47 -9.13
N GLU A 200 -13.14 -5.49 -9.74
CA GLU A 200 -14.60 -5.57 -9.93
C GLU A 200 -15.03 -6.81 -10.72
N LYS A 201 -14.16 -7.31 -11.62
CA LYS A 201 -14.44 -8.48 -12.46
C LYS A 201 -13.80 -9.76 -11.93
N HIS A 202 -12.56 -9.65 -11.45
CA HIS A 202 -11.71 -10.81 -11.21
C HIS A 202 -11.48 -11.12 -9.73
N TYR A 203 -12.09 -10.39 -8.78
CA TYR A 203 -11.83 -10.66 -7.36
C TYR A 203 -12.25 -12.07 -6.93
N LYS A 204 -11.32 -12.79 -6.29
CA LYS A 204 -11.54 -14.11 -5.71
C LYS A 204 -11.96 -13.97 -4.25
N THR A 205 -13.25 -14.20 -3.98
CA THR A 205 -13.76 -14.25 -2.61
C THR A 205 -13.03 -15.34 -1.80
N PRO A 206 -12.49 -15.01 -0.61
CA PRO A 206 -11.87 -15.98 0.28
C PRO A 206 -12.81 -17.18 0.53
N GLN A 207 -12.26 -18.38 0.47
CA GLN A 207 -12.98 -19.61 0.80
C GLN A 207 -12.37 -20.23 2.06
N PRO A 208 -13.18 -20.79 2.97
CA PRO A 208 -12.65 -21.50 4.12
C PRO A 208 -11.76 -22.68 3.67
N PRO A 209 -10.73 -23.05 4.45
CA PRO A 209 -9.95 -24.25 4.18
C PRO A 209 -10.86 -25.48 4.04
N ARG A 210 -10.52 -26.40 3.13
CA ARG A 210 -11.23 -27.67 3.03
C ARG A 210 -11.07 -28.42 4.36
N THR A 211 -12.18 -28.87 4.95
CA THR A 211 -12.15 -29.75 6.12
C THR A 211 -11.50 -31.08 5.73
N PHE A 212 -10.32 -31.36 6.26
CA PHE A 212 -9.69 -32.67 6.15
C PHE A 212 -10.27 -33.58 7.23
N THR A 213 -11.18 -34.49 6.86
CA THR A 213 -11.50 -35.65 7.71
C THR A 213 -10.32 -36.61 7.65
N LEU A 214 -9.62 -36.78 8.78
CA LEU A 214 -8.61 -37.81 8.95
C LEU A 214 -9.33 -39.17 8.93
N ASN A 215 -9.10 -39.99 7.90
CA ASN A 215 -9.54 -41.37 7.90
C ASN A 215 -8.77 -42.15 8.97
N SER A 216 -9.47 -42.58 10.02
CA SER A 216 -8.93 -43.37 11.13
C SER A 216 -8.80 -44.86 10.79
N GLU A 217 -8.25 -45.19 9.61
CA GLU A 217 -8.07 -46.57 9.17
C GLU A 217 -6.61 -46.83 8.78
N ALA A 218 -5.72 -46.73 9.77
CA ALA A 218 -4.35 -47.27 9.66
C ALA A 218 -3.79 -47.60 11.06
N LYS A 219 -4.57 -48.31 11.88
CA LYS A 219 -4.06 -49.03 13.05
C LYS A 219 -4.91 -50.29 13.21
N ASN A 220 -4.55 -51.34 12.47
CA ASN A 220 -4.69 -52.74 12.86
C ASN A 220 -4.21 -53.64 11.71
N SER A 221 -2.89 -53.79 11.61
CA SER A 221 -2.28 -54.99 11.03
C SER A 221 -1.12 -55.33 11.95
N ALA A 222 -1.37 -56.38 12.75
CA ALA A 222 -0.43 -57.04 13.66
C ALA A 222 0.68 -57.76 12.90
#